data_AF-A0A7Y5R493-F1
#
_entry.id   AF-A0A7Y5R493-F1
#
_cell.length_a   1.000
_cell.length_b   1.000
_cell.length_c   1.000
_cell.angle_alpha   90.00
_cell.angle_beta   90.00
_cell.angle_gamma   90.00
#
_symmetry.space_group_name_H-M   'P 1'
#
loop_
_entity.id
_entity.type
_entity.pdbx_description
1 polymer ?
#
loop_
_entity_poly.entity_id
_entity_poly.type
_entity_poly.pdbx_seq_one_letter_code
_entity_poly.pdbx_strand_id
1 'polypeptide(L)'
;MAKKGLTWNNLGFLASDLILSNLAFIAFLGLLATIYIANAHYAERNVRNVQMLQKEIKDLRWEFMSLQSENMFNSMQSIVADRVKDEGLRMFRSKPNKIVVEKE
;
A
#
# COMPACT_ATOMS: atom_id res chain seq x y z
N MET A 1 -31.63 58.77 29.08
CA MET A 1 -31.39 58.73 27.61
C MET A 1 -30.88 57.34 27.25
N ALA A 2 -31.66 56.56 26.53
CA ALA A 2 -31.40 55.14 26.27
C ALA A 2 -30.23 54.96 25.29
N LYS A 3 -29.23 54.16 25.69
CA LYS A 3 -28.14 53.69 24.83
C LYS A 3 -28.75 52.85 23.71
N LYS A 4 -28.78 53.37 22.48
CA LYS A 4 -29.25 52.67 21.29
C LYS A 4 -28.23 51.57 20.98
N GLY A 5 -28.54 50.35 21.43
CA GLY A 5 -27.73 49.17 21.24
C GLY A 5 -27.42 48.93 19.76
N LEU A 6 -26.20 48.47 19.49
CA LEU A 6 -25.70 48.12 18.17
C LEU A 6 -26.71 47.20 17.46
N THR A 7 -27.41 47.75 16.49
CA THR A 7 -28.48 47.06 15.76
C THR A 7 -27.89 46.14 14.70
N TRP A 8 -28.24 44.86 14.75
CA TRP A 8 -27.83 43.77 13.83
C TRP A 8 -27.93 44.15 12.33
N ASN A 9 -28.86 45.04 11.99
CA ASN A 9 -29.12 45.49 10.63
C ASN A 9 -27.94 46.28 10.01
N ASN A 10 -27.19 47.02 10.83
CA ASN A 10 -26.07 47.84 10.33
C ASN A 10 -24.84 46.98 10.03
N LEU A 11 -24.69 45.85 10.74
CA LEU A 11 -23.61 44.89 10.50
C LEU A 11 -23.83 44.13 9.20
N GLY A 12 -25.08 43.71 8.92
CA GLY A 12 -25.44 43.05 7.67
C GLY A 12 -25.29 43.95 6.44
N PHE A 13 -25.58 45.26 6.56
CA PHE A 13 -25.42 46.22 5.48
C PHE A 13 -23.93 46.45 5.13
N LEU A 14 -23.07 46.63 6.13
CA LEU A 14 -21.62 46.76 5.92
C LEU A 14 -21.02 45.47 5.33
N ALA A 15 -21.45 44.30 5.81
CA ALA A 15 -21.01 43.03 5.25
C ALA A 15 -21.46 42.88 3.78
N SER A 16 -22.68 43.26 3.45
CA SER A 16 -23.20 43.18 2.07
C SER A 16 -22.44 44.10 1.11
N ASP A 17 -22.08 45.31 1.54
CA ASP A 17 -21.33 46.27 0.73
C ASP A 17 -19.87 45.81 0.48
N LEU A 18 -19.25 45.19 1.50
CA LEU A 18 -17.94 44.54 1.38
C LEU A 18 -17.97 43.30 0.47
N ILE A 19 -19.04 42.51 0.52
CA ILE A 19 -19.24 41.32 -0.33
C ILE A 19 -19.48 41.74 -1.79
N LEU A 20 -20.27 42.77 -2.04
CA LEU A 20 -20.52 43.27 -3.40
C LEU A 20 -19.25 43.86 -4.04
N SER A 21 -18.46 44.60 -3.27
CA SER A 21 -17.18 45.16 -3.77
C SER A 21 -16.12 44.10 -4.04
N ASN A 22 -16.15 42.96 -3.35
CA ASN A 22 -15.16 41.87 -3.48
C ASN A 22 -15.76 40.57 -4.01
N LEU A 23 -16.85 40.64 -4.78
CA LEU A 23 -17.61 39.47 -5.23
C LEU A 23 -16.74 38.46 -5.98
N ALA A 24 -15.85 38.94 -6.86
CA ALA A 24 -14.93 38.10 -7.62
C ALA A 24 -13.95 37.33 -6.72
N PHE A 25 -13.50 37.93 -5.62
CA PHE A 25 -12.58 37.30 -4.67
C PHE A 25 -13.27 36.20 -3.85
N ILE A 26 -14.51 36.44 -3.43
CA ILE A 26 -15.32 35.43 -2.71
C ILE A 26 -15.66 34.25 -3.63
N ALA A 27 -16.01 34.53 -4.89
CA ALA A 27 -16.23 33.48 -5.89
C ALA A 27 -14.96 32.65 -6.13
N PHE A 28 -13.78 33.30 -6.17
CA PHE A 28 -12.49 32.62 -6.27
C PHE A 28 -12.23 31.70 -5.06
N LEU A 29 -12.48 32.16 -3.83
CA LEU A 29 -12.37 31.32 -2.64
C LEU A 29 -13.36 30.16 -2.64
N GLY A 30 -14.60 30.37 -3.11
CA GLY A 30 -15.60 29.30 -3.27
C GLY A 30 -15.16 28.24 -4.29
N LEU A 31 -14.56 28.66 -5.40
CA LEU A 31 -13.98 27.75 -6.39
C LEU A 31 -12.82 26.95 -5.77
N LEU A 32 -11.94 27.61 -5.01
CA LEU A 32 -10.80 26.97 -4.36
C LEU A 32 -11.24 25.97 -3.28
N ALA A 33 -12.28 26.31 -2.50
CA ALA A 33 -12.90 25.41 -1.55
C ALA A 33 -13.52 24.18 -2.25
N THR A 34 -14.17 24.38 -3.41
CA THR A 34 -14.73 23.27 -4.19
C THR A 34 -13.63 22.33 -4.69
N ILE A 35 -12.54 22.87 -5.25
CA ILE A 35 -11.38 22.08 -5.67
C ILE A 35 -10.77 21.32 -4.49
N TYR A 36 -10.68 21.97 -3.33
CA TYR A 36 -10.14 21.35 -2.12
C TYR A 36 -10.99 20.15 -1.67
N ILE A 37 -12.31 20.30 -1.58
CA ILE A 37 -13.23 19.21 -1.21
C ILE A 37 -13.14 18.06 -2.22
N ALA A 38 -13.09 18.38 -3.52
CA ALA A 38 -12.93 17.37 -4.57
C ALA A 38 -11.60 16.60 -4.43
N ASN A 39 -10.51 17.31 -4.15
CA ASN A 39 -9.19 16.69 -3.96
C ASN A 39 -9.15 15.82 -2.69
N ALA A 40 -9.72 16.30 -1.58
CA ALA A 40 -9.80 15.53 -0.34
C ALA A 40 -10.53 14.19 -0.54
N HIS A 41 -11.67 14.19 -1.25
CA HIS A 41 -12.38 12.95 -1.57
C HIS A 41 -11.60 12.02 -2.51
N TYR A 42 -10.84 12.59 -3.47
CA TYR A 42 -9.99 11.80 -4.35
C TYR A 42 -8.84 11.13 -3.58
N ALA A 43 -8.19 11.88 -2.69
CA ALA A 43 -7.13 11.37 -1.82
C ALA A 43 -7.65 10.24 -0.92
N GLU A 44 -8.82 10.40 -0.32
CA GLU A 44 -9.43 9.37 0.54
C GLU A 44 -9.70 8.07 -0.22
N ARG A 45 -10.20 8.16 -1.47
CA ARG A 45 -10.40 6.99 -2.34
C ARG A 45 -9.07 6.31 -2.68
N ASN A 46 -8.04 7.09 -3.03
CA ASN A 46 -6.73 6.54 -3.33
C ASN A 46 -6.10 5.83 -2.12
N VAL A 47 -6.20 6.39 -0.91
CA VAL A 47 -5.69 5.75 0.30
C VAL A 47 -6.37 4.40 0.54
N ARG A 48 -7.70 4.31 0.37
CA ARG A 48 -8.42 3.04 0.47
C ARG A 48 -7.96 2.01 -0.57
N ASN A 49 -7.75 2.44 -1.82
CA ASN A 49 -7.24 1.56 -2.88
C ASN A 49 -5.84 1.04 -2.57
N VAL A 50 -4.95 1.89 -2.08
CA VAL A 50 -3.60 1.49 -1.67
C VAL A 50 -3.64 0.45 -0.56
N GLN A 51 -4.53 0.61 0.44
CA GLN A 51 -4.69 -0.37 1.51
C GLN A 51 -5.17 -1.73 1.01
N MET A 52 -6.12 -1.76 0.06
CA MET A 52 -6.59 -3.01 -0.56
C MET A 52 -5.47 -3.70 -1.35
N LEU A 53 -4.76 -2.95 -2.19
CA LEU A 53 -3.63 -3.47 -2.97
C LEU A 53 -2.50 -4.00 -2.08
N GLN A 54 -2.20 -3.32 -0.97
CA GLN A 54 -1.20 -3.80 0.00
C GLN A 54 -1.61 -5.13 0.63
N LYS A 55 -2.91 -5.32 0.91
CA LYS A 55 -3.42 -6.59 1.42
C LYS A 55 -3.26 -7.70 0.38
N GLU A 56 -3.62 -7.45 -0.87
CA GLU A 56 -3.47 -8.42 -1.96
C GLU A 56 -1.99 -8.83 -2.17
N ILE A 57 -1.07 -7.85 -2.16
CA ILE A 57 0.38 -8.13 -2.25
C ILE A 57 0.86 -8.98 -1.07
N LYS A 58 0.34 -8.72 0.14
CA LYS A 58 0.65 -9.52 1.31
C LYS A 58 0.17 -10.95 1.13
N ASP A 59 -1.10 -11.14 0.75
CA ASP A 59 -1.67 -12.47 0.58
C ASP A 59 -0.91 -13.28 -0.50
N LEU A 60 -0.59 -12.65 -1.63
CA LEU A 60 0.20 -13.27 -2.71
C LEU A 60 1.63 -13.64 -2.25
N ARG A 61 2.26 -12.79 -1.43
CA ARG A 61 3.57 -13.09 -0.84
C ARG A 61 3.50 -14.30 0.07
N TRP A 62 2.45 -14.44 0.86
CA TRP A 62 2.26 -15.59 1.74
C TRP A 62 2.11 -16.88 0.94
N GLU A 63 1.33 -16.86 -0.13
CA GLU A 63 1.19 -17.99 -1.06
C GLU A 63 2.54 -18.38 -1.68
N PHE A 64 3.30 -17.40 -2.19
CA PHE A 64 4.62 -17.64 -2.76
C PHE A 64 5.59 -18.25 -1.73
N MET A 65 5.62 -17.76 -0.49
CA MET A 65 6.46 -18.33 0.56
C MET A 65 6.05 -19.76 0.92
N SER A 66 4.75 -20.05 0.94
CA SER A 66 4.24 -21.40 1.17
C SER A 66 4.71 -22.38 0.08
N LEU A 67 4.53 -22.01 -1.19
CA LEU A 67 4.97 -22.81 -2.34
C LEU A 67 6.49 -22.99 -2.36
N GLN A 68 7.25 -21.94 -2.05
CA GLN A 68 8.71 -22.02 -1.97
C GLN A 68 9.15 -22.96 -0.84
N SER A 69 8.51 -22.90 0.32
CA SER A 69 8.78 -23.80 1.44
C SER A 69 8.49 -25.26 1.08
N GLU A 70 7.36 -25.53 0.43
CA GLU A 70 7.01 -26.87 -0.05
C GLU A 70 8.02 -27.39 -1.08
N ASN A 71 8.43 -26.54 -2.03
CA ASN A 71 9.45 -26.89 -3.01
C ASN A 71 10.81 -27.16 -2.33
N MET A 72 11.21 -26.34 -1.35
CA MET A 72 12.44 -26.55 -0.58
C MET A 72 12.40 -27.89 0.17
N PHE A 73 11.27 -28.21 0.81
CA PHE A 73 11.08 -29.50 1.49
C PHE A 73 11.17 -30.67 0.50
N ASN A 74 10.51 -30.55 -0.66
CA ASN A 74 10.52 -31.58 -1.70
C ASN A 74 11.90 -31.76 -2.37
N SER A 75 12.70 -30.69 -2.47
CA SER A 75 14.05 -30.71 -3.03
C SER A 75 15.13 -31.09 -2.01
N MET A 76 14.77 -31.26 -0.74
CA MET A 76 15.71 -31.63 0.31
C MET A 76 16.28 -33.03 0.06
N GLN A 77 17.61 -33.16 0.04
CA GLN A 77 18.31 -34.39 -0.34
C GLN A 77 17.89 -35.60 0.53
N SER A 78 17.63 -35.39 1.81
CA SER A 78 17.13 -36.44 2.71
C SER A 78 15.75 -36.95 2.31
N ILE A 79 14.82 -36.05 1.97
CA ILE A 79 13.45 -36.39 1.55
C ILE A 79 13.47 -37.09 0.19
N VAL A 80 14.26 -36.59 -0.75
CA VAL A 80 14.45 -37.22 -2.06
C VAL A 80 15.01 -38.63 -1.88
N ALA A 81 16.06 -38.77 -1.06
CA ALA A 81 16.68 -40.06 -0.78
C ALA A 81 15.74 -41.06 -0.10
N ASP A 82 14.90 -40.59 0.83
CA ASP A 82 13.89 -41.45 1.46
C ASP A 82 12.82 -41.88 0.45
N ARG A 83 12.42 -41.01 -0.49
CA ARG A 83 11.48 -41.36 -1.57
C ARG A 83 12.03 -42.38 -2.57
N VAL A 84 13.30 -42.25 -2.97
CA VAL A 84 13.93 -43.18 -3.93
C VAL A 84 14.49 -44.46 -3.28
N LYS A 85 14.36 -44.59 -1.95
CA LYS A 85 14.85 -45.75 -1.20
C LYS A 85 14.13 -47.04 -1.59
N ASP A 86 12.83 -46.95 -1.88
CA ASP A 86 12.01 -48.07 -2.33
C ASP A 86 12.37 -48.52 -3.76
N GLU A 87 12.96 -47.63 -4.55
CA GLU A 87 13.55 -47.93 -5.87
C GLU A 87 14.98 -48.51 -5.77
N GLY A 88 15.49 -48.75 -4.56
CA GLY A 88 16.79 -49.37 -4.30
C GLY A 88 18.00 -48.43 -4.36
N LEU A 89 17.77 -47.13 -4.59
CA LEU A 89 18.82 -46.12 -4.63
C LEU A 89 19.25 -45.72 -3.20
N ARG A 90 20.56 -45.64 -2.95
CA ARG A 90 21.15 -45.34 -1.63
C ARG A 90 21.97 -44.05 -1.70
N MET A 91 21.86 -43.20 -0.67
CA MET A 91 22.73 -42.02 -0.54
C MET A 91 24.19 -42.43 -0.38
N PHE A 92 25.04 -41.90 -1.25
CA PHE A 92 26.50 -41.94 -1.10
C PHE A 92 26.90 -41.04 0.09
N ARG A 93 27.28 -41.65 1.22
CA ARG A 93 27.73 -40.93 2.43
C ARG A 93 29.25 -40.73 2.49
N SER A 94 30.01 -41.33 1.57
CA SER A 94 31.47 -41.25 1.54
C SER A 94 31.97 -40.05 0.74
N LYS A 95 33.14 -39.54 1.13
CA LYS A 95 33.84 -38.46 0.43
C LYS A 95 34.09 -38.88 -1.04
N PRO A 96 33.81 -38.03 -2.03
CA PRO A 96 34.02 -38.38 -3.44
C PRO A 96 35.49 -38.77 -3.66
N ASN A 97 35.70 -39.88 -4.34
CA ASN A 97 37.04 -40.37 -4.64
C ASN A 97 37.72 -39.38 -5.60
N LYS A 98 38.81 -38.76 -5.13
CA LYS A 98 39.66 -37.93 -6.00
C LYS A 98 40.40 -38.87 -6.95
N ILE A 99 39.99 -38.87 -8.21
CA ILE A 99 40.72 -39.55 -9.27
C ILE A 99 41.99 -38.73 -9.49
N VAL A 100 43.12 -39.21 -8.97
CA VAL A 100 44.43 -38.65 -9.31
C VAL A 100 44.83 -39.34 -10.61
N VAL A 101 44.78 -38.59 -11.71
CA VAL A 101 45.32 -39.07 -12.99
C VAL A 101 46.82 -38.92 -12.91
N GLU A 102 47.54 -40.04 -12.88
CA GLU A 102 48.98 -40.05 -13.04
C GLU A 102 49.27 -39.55 -14.46
N LYS A 103 49.85 -38.34 -14.56
CA LYS A 103 50.39 -37.87 -15.83
C LYS A 103 51.71 -38.58 -16.03
N GLU A 104 51.78 -39.37 -17.11
CA GLU A 104 53.04 -39.77 -17.75
C GLU A 104 53.92 -38.56 -18.08
#